data_AF-A0A958YKQ8-F1
#
_entry.id   AF-A0A958YKQ8-F1
#
_cell.length_a   1.000
_cell.length_b   1.000
_cell.length_c   1.000
_cell.angle_alpha   90.00
_cell.angle_beta   90.00
_cell.angle_gamma   90.00
#
_symmetry.space_group_name_H-M   'P 1'
#
loop_
_entity.id
_entity.type
_entity.pdbx_description
1 polymer ?
#
loop_
_entity_poly.entity_id
_entity_poly.type
_entity_poly.pdbx_seq_one_letter_code
_entity_poly.pdbx_strand_id
1 'polypeptide(L)'
;MSEEQIKNLEAQFEERIARDEKIEPKDWMPEKYRQTHIRQMSQHAHSEIVGMLPEGNWITRAPSLRRKVALLAKVQDEAGHGLYLYSATETLGVSRDELYEQLHSGKAKYSSIFNYPTVTWADMGSIGWLVDGAAIINQVPLCSTSFGPYARAMVRVCKEESFHQRQGYEIMIKLANGTPEQKAMAQDA
;
A
#
# COMPACT_ATOMS: atom_id res chain seq x y z
N MET A 1 -14.48 -28.96 -17.23
CA MET A 1 -13.19 -29.68 -17.25
C MET A 1 -13.35 -30.95 -16.44
N SER A 2 -12.73 -32.05 -16.84
CA SER A 2 -12.74 -33.27 -16.02
C SER A 2 -11.86 -33.09 -14.78
N GLU A 3 -12.10 -33.88 -13.72
CA GLU A 3 -11.26 -33.84 -12.50
C GLU A 3 -9.78 -34.12 -12.80
N GLU A 4 -9.51 -35.00 -13.76
CA GLU A 4 -8.16 -35.33 -14.20
C GLU A 4 -7.46 -34.14 -14.89
N GLN A 5 -8.20 -33.39 -15.71
CA GLN A 5 -7.69 -32.14 -16.31
C GLN A 5 -7.40 -31.08 -15.25
N ILE A 6 -8.23 -30.98 -14.20
CA ILE A 6 -8.02 -30.03 -13.10
C ILE A 6 -6.75 -30.40 -12.30
N LYS A 7 -6.60 -31.67 -11.91
CA LYS A 7 -5.39 -32.16 -11.22
C LYS A 7 -4.12 -31.91 -12.03
N ASN A 8 -4.20 -32.08 -13.35
CA ASN A 8 -3.07 -31.81 -14.23
C ASN A 8 -2.68 -30.32 -14.24
N LEU A 9 -3.66 -29.40 -14.26
CA LEU A 9 -3.40 -27.96 -14.20
C LEU A 9 -2.87 -27.51 -12.83
N GLU A 10 -3.37 -28.08 -11.74
CA GLU A 10 -2.84 -27.83 -10.39
C GLU A 10 -1.34 -28.20 -10.32
N ALA A 11 -0.96 -29.37 -10.84
CA ALA A 11 0.45 -29.77 -10.88
C ALA A 11 1.32 -28.81 -11.72
N GLN A 12 0.83 -28.41 -12.91
CA GLN A 12 1.54 -27.44 -13.75
C GLN A 12 1.72 -26.08 -13.05
N PHE A 13 0.70 -25.61 -12.32
CA PHE A 13 0.77 -24.38 -11.54
C PHE A 13 1.83 -24.48 -10.42
N GLU A 14 1.81 -25.55 -9.63
CA GLU A 14 2.80 -25.75 -8.56
C GLU A 14 4.23 -25.86 -9.11
N GLU A 15 4.44 -26.53 -10.25
CA GLU A 15 5.74 -26.58 -10.92
C GLU A 15 6.21 -25.19 -11.37
N ARG A 16 5.32 -24.35 -11.89
CA ARG A 16 5.65 -22.96 -12.26
C ARG A 16 6.07 -22.15 -11.04
N ILE A 17 5.33 -22.26 -9.95
CA ILE A 17 5.66 -21.60 -8.67
C ILE A 17 7.03 -22.08 -8.17
N ALA A 18 7.30 -23.39 -8.22
CA ALA A 18 8.58 -23.96 -7.79
C ALA A 18 9.77 -23.49 -8.64
N ARG A 19 9.54 -23.10 -9.90
CA ARG A 19 10.55 -22.51 -10.80
C ARG A 19 10.63 -20.98 -10.71
N ASP A 20 9.92 -20.35 -9.76
CA ASP A 20 9.77 -18.89 -9.62
C ASP A 20 9.28 -18.20 -10.92
N GLU A 21 8.51 -18.91 -11.73
CA GLU A 21 7.82 -18.32 -12.86
C GLU A 21 6.64 -17.47 -12.37
N LYS A 22 6.50 -16.26 -12.94
CA LYS A 22 5.38 -15.38 -12.59
C LYS A 22 4.10 -15.85 -13.27
N ILE A 23 3.02 -15.84 -12.51
CA ILE A 23 1.65 -16.10 -12.98
C ILE A 23 1.11 -14.82 -13.59
N GLU A 24 0.62 -14.89 -14.82
CA GLU A 24 0.04 -13.78 -15.58
C GLU A 24 -1.49 -13.91 -15.71
N PRO A 25 -2.21 -12.82 -16.06
CA PRO A 25 -3.69 -12.80 -16.04
C PRO A 25 -4.38 -13.87 -16.90
N LYS A 26 -3.74 -14.30 -17.99
CA LYS A 26 -4.27 -15.30 -18.92
C LYS A 26 -3.90 -16.72 -18.52
N ASP A 27 -2.99 -16.90 -17.57
CA ASP A 27 -2.61 -18.22 -17.10
C ASP A 27 -3.76 -18.83 -16.29
N TRP A 28 -3.84 -20.16 -16.35
CA TRP A 28 -4.65 -20.87 -15.38
C TRP A 28 -4.03 -20.73 -13.99
N MET A 29 -4.87 -20.51 -12.98
CA MET A 29 -4.48 -20.45 -11.57
C MET A 29 -5.60 -21.05 -10.72
N PRO A 30 -5.29 -21.66 -9.56
CA PRO A 30 -6.30 -22.14 -8.63
C PRO A 30 -7.25 -21.02 -8.20
N GLU A 31 -8.54 -21.33 -8.05
CA GLU A 31 -9.53 -20.31 -7.67
C GLU A 31 -9.23 -19.69 -6.30
N LYS A 32 -8.73 -20.49 -5.35
CA LYS A 32 -8.29 -19.98 -4.04
C LYS A 32 -7.10 -19.01 -4.16
N TYR A 33 -6.19 -19.24 -5.11
CA TYR A 33 -5.08 -18.34 -5.40
C TYR A 33 -5.61 -17.01 -5.95
N ARG A 34 -6.54 -17.05 -6.92
CA ARG A 34 -7.19 -15.86 -7.47
C ARG A 34 -7.89 -15.05 -6.37
N GLN A 35 -8.75 -15.70 -5.58
CA GLN A 35 -9.54 -15.04 -4.54
C GLN A 35 -8.67 -14.45 -3.42
N THR A 36 -7.59 -15.12 -3.01
CA THR A 36 -6.69 -14.55 -1.99
C THR A 36 -5.91 -13.35 -2.52
N HIS A 37 -5.52 -13.35 -3.80
CA HIS A 37 -4.88 -12.20 -4.43
C HIS A 37 -5.85 -11.04 -4.59
N ILE A 38 -7.09 -11.27 -5.06
CA ILE A 38 -8.14 -10.25 -5.09
C ILE A 38 -8.31 -9.64 -3.70
N ARG A 39 -8.45 -10.47 -2.66
CA ARG A 39 -8.59 -10.01 -1.28
C ARG A 39 -7.39 -9.19 -0.81
N GLN A 40 -6.16 -9.64 -1.04
CA GLN A 40 -4.98 -8.93 -0.55
C GLN A 40 -4.74 -7.63 -1.32
N MET A 41 -4.79 -7.67 -2.65
CA MET A 41 -4.49 -6.53 -3.50
C MET A 41 -5.56 -5.45 -3.42
N SER A 42 -6.85 -5.82 -3.28
CA SER A 42 -7.91 -4.85 -3.01
C SER A 42 -7.72 -4.14 -1.68
N GLN A 43 -7.43 -4.87 -0.61
CA GLN A 43 -7.19 -4.27 0.71
C GLN A 43 -5.93 -3.39 0.72
N HIS A 44 -4.93 -3.73 -0.09
CA HIS A 44 -3.77 -2.87 -0.34
C HIS A 44 -4.21 -1.57 -1.03
N ALA A 45 -4.97 -1.66 -2.13
CA ALA A 45 -5.50 -0.49 -2.84
C ALA A 45 -6.39 0.39 -1.94
N HIS A 46 -7.22 -0.22 -1.10
CA HIS A 46 -8.03 0.48 -0.10
C HIS A 46 -7.17 1.20 0.94
N SER A 47 -6.05 0.59 1.32
CA SER A 47 -5.09 1.18 2.26
C SER A 47 -4.52 2.48 1.71
N GLU A 48 -4.15 2.52 0.42
CA GLU A 48 -3.70 3.76 -0.22
C GLU A 48 -4.78 4.85 -0.16
N ILE A 49 -6.01 4.53 -0.53
CA ILE A 49 -7.11 5.52 -0.56
C ILE A 49 -7.44 6.05 0.84
N VAL A 50 -7.50 5.17 1.83
CA VAL A 50 -7.86 5.56 3.21
C VAL A 50 -6.69 6.26 3.90
N GLY A 51 -5.43 5.92 3.55
CA GLY A 51 -4.23 6.56 4.08
C GLY A 51 -4.12 8.05 3.77
N MET A 52 -4.69 8.48 2.65
CA MET A 52 -4.78 9.90 2.29
C MET A 52 -5.56 10.74 3.31
N LEU A 53 -6.45 10.15 4.12
CA LEU A 53 -7.32 10.88 5.06
C LEU A 53 -6.55 11.45 6.27
N PRO A 54 -5.84 10.64 7.08
CA PRO A 54 -5.08 11.15 8.22
C PRO A 54 -3.99 12.16 7.81
N GLU A 55 -3.38 12.01 6.64
CA GLU A 55 -2.39 12.95 6.12
C GLU A 55 -3.03 14.20 5.49
N GLY A 56 -4.12 14.00 4.74
CA GLY A 56 -4.94 15.07 4.18
C GLY A 56 -5.42 16.07 5.23
N ASN A 57 -5.70 15.59 6.44
CA ASN A 57 -6.04 16.40 7.61
C ASN A 57 -5.02 17.54 7.86
N TRP A 58 -3.74 17.31 7.58
CA TRP A 58 -2.65 18.27 7.86
C TRP A 58 -2.21 19.11 6.66
N ILE A 59 -2.71 18.82 5.45
CA ILE A 59 -2.35 19.57 4.23
C ILE A 59 -2.52 21.07 4.45
N THR A 60 -3.64 21.54 5.00
CA THR A 60 -3.90 22.98 5.15
C THR A 60 -3.11 23.63 6.28
N ARG A 61 -2.60 22.83 7.23
CA ARG A 61 -1.98 23.26 8.51
C ARG A 61 -0.49 22.99 8.61
N ALA A 62 0.14 22.48 7.55
CA ALA A 62 1.58 22.23 7.53
C ALA A 62 2.40 23.49 7.91
N PRO A 63 3.44 23.37 8.74
CA PRO A 63 4.10 24.51 9.39
C PRO A 63 5.01 25.33 8.45
N SER A 64 5.19 24.88 7.21
CA SER A 64 5.95 25.61 6.19
C SER A 64 5.50 25.19 4.79
N LEU A 65 5.70 26.06 3.80
CA LEU A 65 5.42 25.75 2.39
C LEU A 65 6.23 24.55 1.89
N ARG A 66 7.50 24.41 2.31
CA ARG A 66 8.34 23.24 1.96
C ARG A 66 7.68 21.93 2.41
N ARG A 67 7.22 21.87 3.65
CA ARG A 67 6.55 20.67 4.18
C ARG A 67 5.16 20.47 3.57
N LYS A 68 4.44 21.55 3.28
CA LYS A 68 3.14 21.50 2.59
C LYS A 68 3.25 20.90 1.19
N VAL A 69 4.23 21.33 0.39
CA VAL A 69 4.45 20.79 -0.97
C VAL A 69 4.87 19.32 -0.92
N ALA A 70 5.74 18.94 0.02
CA ALA A 70 6.13 17.54 0.19
C ALA A 70 4.92 16.64 0.57
N LEU A 71 4.07 17.10 1.50
CA LEU A 71 2.87 16.37 1.91
C LEU A 71 1.85 16.25 0.77
N LEU A 72 1.66 17.32 -0.01
CA LEU A 72 0.80 17.27 -1.20
C LEU A 72 1.29 16.26 -2.23
N ALA A 73 2.62 16.22 -2.48
CA ALA A 73 3.20 15.25 -3.40
C ALA A 73 3.02 13.80 -2.91
N LYS A 74 3.22 13.56 -1.60
CA LYS A 74 3.00 12.24 -1.00
C LYS A 74 1.56 11.76 -1.18
N VAL A 75 0.59 12.57 -0.75
CA VAL A 75 -0.84 12.23 -0.85
C VAL A 75 -1.30 12.08 -2.31
N GLN A 76 -0.71 12.84 -3.24
CA GLN A 76 -0.94 12.65 -4.67
C GLN A 76 -0.43 11.29 -5.16
N ASP A 77 0.77 10.88 -4.74
CA ASP A 77 1.35 9.60 -5.13
C ASP A 77 0.54 8.42 -4.55
N GLU A 78 0.06 8.50 -3.30
CA GLU A 78 -0.84 7.49 -2.71
C GLU A 78 -2.10 7.27 -3.57
N ALA A 79 -2.70 8.34 -4.08
CA ALA A 79 -3.82 8.20 -5.02
C ALA A 79 -3.40 7.45 -6.29
N GLY A 80 -2.21 7.72 -6.82
CA GLY A 80 -1.63 7.00 -7.96
C GLY A 80 -1.35 5.53 -7.66
N HIS A 81 -0.84 5.22 -6.48
CA HIS A 81 -0.56 3.86 -6.01
C HIS A 81 -1.85 3.05 -5.89
N GLY A 82 -2.90 3.64 -5.33
CA GLY A 82 -4.23 3.06 -5.30
C GLY A 82 -4.74 2.71 -6.71
N LEU A 83 -4.53 3.60 -7.69
CA LEU A 83 -4.88 3.33 -9.09
C LEU A 83 -4.08 2.17 -9.69
N TYR A 84 -2.77 2.08 -9.44
CA TYR A 84 -1.94 0.96 -9.90
C TYR A 84 -2.42 -0.38 -9.32
N LEU A 85 -2.75 -0.39 -8.01
CA LEU A 85 -3.20 -1.58 -7.31
C LEU A 85 -4.59 -2.03 -7.74
N TYR A 86 -5.54 -1.11 -7.92
CA TYR A 86 -6.84 -1.45 -8.52
C TYR A 86 -6.65 -2.02 -9.93
N SER A 87 -5.86 -1.35 -10.79
CA SER A 87 -5.61 -1.82 -12.15
C SER A 87 -5.00 -3.23 -12.18
N ALA A 88 -4.06 -3.51 -11.28
CA ALA A 88 -3.46 -4.84 -11.16
C ALA A 88 -4.49 -5.88 -10.67
N THR A 89 -5.37 -5.51 -9.74
CA THR A 89 -6.41 -6.40 -9.20
C THR A 89 -7.48 -6.73 -10.23
N GLU A 90 -7.87 -5.76 -11.08
CA GLU A 90 -8.86 -5.97 -12.14
C GLU A 90 -8.44 -7.03 -13.16
N THR A 91 -7.12 -7.26 -13.32
CA THR A 91 -6.62 -8.35 -14.17
C THR A 91 -7.02 -9.75 -13.71
N LEU A 92 -7.51 -9.90 -12.47
CA LEU A 92 -8.03 -11.15 -11.92
C LEU A 92 -9.53 -11.36 -12.19
N GLY A 93 -10.20 -10.39 -12.84
CA GLY A 93 -11.60 -10.49 -13.28
C GLY A 93 -12.63 -9.83 -12.38
N VAL A 94 -12.21 -9.13 -11.32
CA VAL A 94 -13.08 -8.30 -10.46
C VAL A 94 -13.08 -6.85 -10.98
N SER A 95 -14.17 -6.10 -10.78
CA SER A 95 -14.21 -4.68 -11.14
C SER A 95 -13.77 -3.79 -9.98
N ARG A 96 -13.16 -2.64 -10.27
CA ARG A 96 -12.85 -1.63 -9.24
C ARG A 96 -14.09 -1.16 -8.48
N ASP A 97 -15.22 -0.98 -9.16
CA ASP A 97 -16.47 -0.54 -8.52
C ASP A 97 -16.94 -1.55 -7.46
N GLU A 98 -16.84 -2.85 -7.76
CA GLU A 98 -17.14 -3.90 -6.78
C GLU A 98 -16.17 -3.82 -5.59
N LEU A 99 -14.87 -3.68 -5.83
CA LEU A 99 -13.90 -3.55 -4.75
C LEU A 99 -14.19 -2.33 -3.87
N TYR A 100 -14.55 -1.20 -4.47
CA TYR A 100 -14.85 0.02 -3.76
C TYR A 100 -16.15 -0.08 -2.92
N GLU A 101 -17.16 -0.77 -3.44
CA GLU A 101 -18.37 -1.09 -2.67
C GLU A 101 -18.05 -2.03 -1.49
N GLN A 102 -17.15 -3.01 -1.69
CA GLN A 102 -16.70 -3.88 -0.60
C GLN A 102 -15.98 -3.10 0.51
N LEU A 103 -15.22 -2.06 0.17
CA LEU A 103 -14.63 -1.13 1.14
C LEU A 103 -15.71 -0.37 1.92
N HIS A 104 -16.65 0.28 1.23
CA HIS A 104 -17.68 1.12 1.86
C HIS A 104 -18.68 0.35 2.71
N SER A 105 -19.03 -0.88 2.29
CA SER A 105 -19.87 -1.78 3.07
C SER A 105 -19.14 -2.43 4.25
N GLY A 106 -17.82 -2.27 4.37
CA GLY A 106 -17.00 -2.90 5.41
C GLY A 106 -16.73 -4.40 5.19
N LYS A 107 -17.08 -4.94 4.01
CA LYS A 107 -16.81 -6.34 3.64
C LYS A 107 -15.32 -6.59 3.38
N ALA A 108 -14.63 -5.61 2.79
CA ALA A 108 -13.18 -5.60 2.63
C ALA A 108 -12.54 -4.62 3.63
N LYS A 109 -11.30 -4.92 4.03
CA LYS A 109 -10.54 -4.12 5.00
C LYS A 109 -9.61 -3.14 4.32
N TYR A 110 -8.97 -2.31 5.12
CA TYR A 110 -7.78 -1.53 4.80
C TYR A 110 -6.82 -1.65 5.99
N SER A 111 -5.60 -1.14 5.85
CA SER A 111 -4.58 -1.19 6.91
C SER A 111 -5.10 -0.52 8.18
N SER A 112 -4.97 -1.23 9.30
CA SER A 112 -5.52 -0.78 10.59
C SER A 112 -4.97 0.56 11.05
N ILE A 113 -3.75 0.92 10.62
CA ILE A 113 -3.04 2.13 11.04
C ILE A 113 -3.81 3.42 10.67
N PHE A 114 -4.63 3.39 9.64
CA PHE A 114 -5.39 4.57 9.20
C PHE A 114 -6.65 4.85 10.04
N ASN A 115 -6.88 4.07 11.10
CA ASN A 115 -7.92 4.35 12.10
C ASN A 115 -7.42 5.26 13.25
N TYR A 116 -6.14 5.62 13.27
CA TYR A 116 -5.56 6.45 14.32
C TYR A 116 -5.61 7.93 13.91
N PRO A 117 -6.03 8.84 14.82
CA PRO A 117 -6.15 10.26 14.51
C PRO A 117 -4.77 10.93 14.45
N THR A 118 -4.64 11.97 13.62
CA THR A 118 -3.42 12.78 13.51
C THR A 118 -3.59 14.09 14.27
N VAL A 119 -3.12 14.12 15.52
CA VAL A 119 -3.47 15.18 16.49
C VAL A 119 -2.52 16.36 16.43
N THR A 120 -1.24 16.13 16.13
CA THR A 120 -0.18 17.14 16.02
C THR A 120 0.55 17.04 14.68
N TRP A 121 1.45 18.01 14.41
CA TRP A 121 2.27 17.96 13.21
C TRP A 121 3.30 16.82 13.27
N ALA A 122 3.72 16.40 14.46
CA ALA A 122 4.68 15.31 14.62
C ALA A 122 4.12 13.99 14.08
N ASP A 123 2.80 13.79 14.11
CA ASP A 123 2.14 12.62 13.54
C ASP A 123 2.44 12.44 12.05
N MET A 124 2.65 13.52 11.29
CA MET A 124 3.08 13.44 9.88
C MET A 124 4.52 12.92 9.75
N GLY A 125 5.36 13.22 10.73
CA GLY A 125 6.70 12.66 10.85
C GLY A 125 6.66 11.18 11.23
N SER A 126 5.85 10.80 12.22
CA SER A 126 5.72 9.42 12.69
C SER A 126 5.05 8.52 11.63
N ILE A 127 4.01 8.98 10.92
CA ILE A 127 3.43 8.28 9.78
C ILE A 127 4.47 8.09 8.69
N GLY A 128 5.03 9.20 8.17
CA GLY A 128 6.00 9.11 7.09
C GLY A 128 7.25 8.31 7.46
N TRP A 129 7.69 8.28 8.71
CA TRP A 129 8.89 7.52 9.09
C TRP A 129 8.59 6.06 9.44
N LEU A 130 7.68 5.84 10.41
CA LEU A 130 7.43 4.53 11.02
C LEU A 130 6.37 3.75 10.25
N VAL A 131 5.28 4.40 9.86
CA VAL A 131 4.18 3.72 9.15
C VAL A 131 4.61 3.36 7.74
N ASP A 132 5.12 4.32 6.96
CA ASP A 132 5.67 4.04 5.63
C ASP A 132 6.90 3.13 5.73
N GLY A 133 7.70 3.25 6.79
CA GLY A 133 8.83 2.34 7.05
C GLY A 133 8.38 0.88 7.20
N ALA A 134 7.30 0.65 7.95
CA ALA A 134 6.69 -0.67 8.08
C ALA A 134 6.07 -1.15 6.75
N ALA A 135 5.43 -0.25 6.00
CA ALA A 135 4.88 -0.53 4.68
C ALA A 135 5.98 -0.99 3.70
N ILE A 136 7.10 -0.27 3.61
CA ILE A 136 8.25 -0.64 2.78
C ILE A 136 8.82 -2.01 3.15
N ILE A 137 8.94 -2.33 4.45
CA ILE A 137 9.40 -3.65 4.90
C ILE A 137 8.45 -4.76 4.40
N ASN A 138 7.15 -4.48 4.32
CA ASN A 138 6.17 -5.43 3.78
C ASN A 138 6.17 -5.48 2.25
N GLN A 139 6.31 -4.33 1.59
CA GLN A 139 6.14 -4.15 0.14
C GLN A 139 7.36 -4.57 -0.68
N VAL A 140 8.58 -4.36 -0.18
CA VAL A 140 9.80 -4.75 -0.91
C VAL A 140 9.84 -6.26 -1.20
N PRO A 141 9.51 -7.16 -0.25
CA PRO A 141 9.34 -8.58 -0.57
C PRO A 141 8.26 -8.88 -1.62
N LEU A 142 7.18 -8.08 -1.66
CA LEU A 142 6.09 -8.24 -2.63
C LEU A 142 6.50 -7.83 -4.06
N CYS A 143 7.61 -7.12 -4.26
CA CYS A 143 8.21 -6.96 -5.60
C CYS A 143 8.55 -8.30 -6.26
N SER A 144 8.68 -9.37 -5.48
CA SER A 144 8.99 -10.73 -5.93
C SER A 144 7.80 -11.69 -5.83
N THR A 145 6.59 -11.20 -5.50
CA THR A 145 5.39 -12.04 -5.39
C THR A 145 5.11 -12.81 -6.68
N SER A 146 4.42 -13.94 -6.59
CA SER A 146 4.24 -14.84 -7.74
C SER A 146 3.27 -14.31 -8.79
N PHE A 147 2.35 -13.40 -8.44
CA PHE A 147 1.45 -12.79 -9.42
C PHE A 147 2.10 -11.58 -10.11
N GLY A 148 2.39 -11.72 -11.40
CA GLY A 148 3.18 -10.77 -12.19
C GLY A 148 2.66 -9.32 -12.15
N PRO A 149 1.36 -9.05 -12.38
CA PRO A 149 0.81 -7.70 -12.30
C PRO A 149 1.05 -7.04 -10.94
N TYR A 150 0.94 -7.81 -9.85
CA TYR A 150 1.14 -7.29 -8.50
C TYR A 150 2.62 -6.99 -8.23
N ALA A 151 3.52 -7.91 -8.60
CA ALA A 151 4.97 -7.71 -8.51
C ALA A 151 5.42 -6.43 -9.23
N ARG A 152 4.91 -6.20 -10.45
CA ARG A 152 5.25 -5.00 -11.24
C ARG A 152 4.68 -3.71 -10.66
N ALA A 153 3.50 -3.75 -10.03
CA ALA A 153 2.95 -2.60 -9.32
C ALA A 153 3.83 -2.25 -8.11
N MET A 154 4.21 -3.25 -7.31
CA MET A 154 5.08 -3.07 -6.13
C MET A 154 6.43 -2.46 -6.47
N VAL A 155 7.04 -2.82 -7.61
CA VAL A 155 8.29 -2.19 -8.05
C VAL A 155 8.15 -0.68 -8.28
N ARG A 156 6.98 -0.21 -8.75
CA ARG A 156 6.74 1.24 -8.94
C ARG A 156 6.45 1.92 -7.61
N VAL A 157 5.52 1.37 -6.85
CA VAL A 157 5.11 1.88 -5.52
C VAL A 157 6.33 2.01 -4.60
N CYS A 158 7.15 0.96 -4.45
CA CYS A 158 8.34 0.99 -3.58
C CYS A 158 9.38 2.03 -3.99
N LYS A 159 9.51 2.32 -5.30
CA LYS A 159 10.45 3.35 -5.78
C LYS A 159 10.02 4.74 -5.32
N GLU A 160 8.72 5.01 -5.38
CA GLU A 160 8.13 6.31 -5.04
C GLU A 160 8.04 6.49 -3.50
N GLU A 161 7.55 5.49 -2.78
CA GLU A 161 7.39 5.55 -1.31
C GLU A 161 8.69 5.74 -0.55
N SER A 162 9.81 5.16 -1.03
CA SER A 162 11.11 5.30 -0.35
C SER A 162 11.55 6.77 -0.21
N PHE A 163 11.12 7.63 -1.13
CA PHE A 163 11.36 9.06 -1.05
C PHE A 163 10.51 9.70 0.05
N HIS A 164 9.21 9.38 0.09
CA HIS A 164 8.27 9.91 1.09
C HIS A 164 8.65 9.49 2.51
N GLN A 165 9.11 8.24 2.66
CA GLN A 165 9.54 7.72 3.94
C GLN A 165 10.72 8.51 4.52
N ARG A 166 11.67 8.89 3.66
CA ARG A 166 12.79 9.74 4.06
C ARG A 166 12.32 11.13 4.49
N GLN A 167 11.30 11.69 3.84
CA GLN A 167 10.74 12.99 4.21
C GLN A 167 10.11 12.98 5.61
N GLY A 168 9.43 11.88 5.98
CA GLY A 168 8.92 11.66 7.34
C GLY A 168 10.05 11.61 8.38
N TYR A 169 11.11 10.86 8.09
CA TYR A 169 12.31 10.80 8.95
C TYR A 169 12.92 12.20 9.17
N GLU A 170 13.03 13.01 8.12
CA GLU A 170 13.55 14.39 8.26
C GLU A 170 12.67 15.30 9.12
N ILE A 171 11.34 15.08 9.15
CA ILE A 171 10.44 15.79 10.08
C ILE A 171 10.81 15.41 11.51
N MET A 172 10.93 14.11 11.80
CA MET A 172 11.26 13.63 13.14
C MET A 172 12.63 14.12 13.61
N ILE A 173 13.65 14.07 12.76
CA ILE A 173 14.98 14.61 13.08
C ILE A 173 14.93 16.13 13.33
N LYS A 174 14.11 16.87 12.59
CA LYS A 174 13.97 18.32 12.81
C LYS A 174 13.33 18.62 14.17
N LEU A 175 12.32 17.85 14.58
CA LEU A 175 11.65 18.00 15.87
C LEU A 175 12.55 17.54 17.02
N ALA A 176 13.22 16.41 16.87
CA ALA A 176 14.13 15.83 17.86
C ALA A 176 15.37 16.73 18.14
N ASN A 177 15.78 17.56 17.17
CA ASN A 177 16.84 18.56 17.34
C ASN A 177 16.28 19.98 17.62
N GLY A 178 14.97 20.08 17.87
CA GLY A 178 14.26 21.33 18.07
C GLY A 178 14.23 21.82 19.51
N THR A 179 13.24 22.66 19.82
CA THR A 179 12.94 23.13 21.18
C THR A 179 12.47 21.98 22.08
N PRO A 180 12.44 22.15 23.40
CA PRO A 180 11.87 21.14 24.31
C PRO A 180 10.45 20.72 23.93
N GLU A 181 9.61 21.67 23.49
CA GLU A 181 8.23 21.41 23.06
C GLU A 181 8.19 20.58 21.78
N GLN A 182 9.09 20.82 20.83
CA GLN A 182 9.19 20.02 19.60
C GLN A 182 9.66 18.60 19.88
N LYS A 183 10.59 18.42 20.81
CA LYS A 183 11.04 17.09 21.26
C LYS A 183 9.92 16.33 21.96
N ALA A 184 9.15 16.99 22.83
CA ALA A 184 8.01 16.41 23.50
C ALA A 184 6.91 15.99 22.49
N MET A 185 6.62 16.86 21.51
CA MET A 185 5.66 16.56 20.45
C MET A 185 6.10 15.33 19.62
N ALA A 186 7.38 15.21 19.30
CA ALA A 186 7.91 14.04 18.59
C ALA A 186 7.95 12.75 19.43
N GLN A 187 7.94 12.85 20.76
CA GLN A 187 7.89 11.68 21.65
C GLN A 187 6.46 11.19 21.87
N ASP A 188 5.48 12.09 21.84
CA ASP A 188 4.06 11.80 21.98
C ASP A 188 3.47 11.14 20.74
N ALA A 189 3.91 11.56 19.55
CA ALA A 189 3.48 11.06 18.24
C ALA A 189 4.11 9.71 17.84
#